data_AF-A0A139HM66-F1
#
_entry.id   AF-A0A139HM66-F1
#
_cell.length_a   1.000
_cell.length_b   1.000
_cell.length_c   1.000
_cell.angle_alpha   90.00
_cell.angle_beta   90.00
_cell.angle_gamma   90.00
#
_symmetry.space_group_name_H-M   'P 1'
#
loop_
_entity.id
_entity.type
_entity.pdbx_description
1 polymer ?
#
loop_
_entity_poly.entity_id
_entity_poly.type
_entity_poly.pdbx_seq_one_letter_code
_entity_poly.pdbx_strand_id
1 'polypeptide(L)'
;MATAFKINGKTNPEIFTEFKKENRALQRLRRSHIWYKETIIPESSEGQVSIMASNTTHHKLVIKHVHARQISSRIYHPRDRDRDFKYPNEAKILLSKLKPHENIMRLFSCAEDPTAEGRYFLWTEHCSGGDLFDQWDWWYSSDGTGQRVPFSFVLHVTTQLFDALAYIHHGLRRLETNSYTQDAKHRQIVHGDVKPENMFLRWHPTRSIGGMPEVVLGDFGTAKVVGDNPNLGWGTHTLWAPEDRAVWESTHLGRKVCKHRNTPSDVYAAGMVIHDLLTDTEDQRWKSGTAPRQLRIRSEDERMEGVWHLLEGCLQLDPRGRATANFGTWGLLNEVLPGIRVARDEMAERWPLGAMVWRFPNPYEEGRAQESMSELSTVRDDPEYDFISEDRQIS
;
A
#
# COMPACT_ATOMS: atom_id res chain seq x y z
N MET A 1 23.06 -3.26 25.41
CA MET A 1 22.14 -3.74 26.46
C MET A 1 20.74 -3.80 25.87
N ALA A 2 20.20 -5.01 25.66
CA ALA A 2 18.85 -5.22 25.16
C ALA A 2 17.85 -5.02 26.30
N THR A 3 16.98 -4.03 26.20
CA THR A 3 15.96 -3.74 27.23
C THR A 3 14.70 -4.55 26.91
N ALA A 4 14.38 -5.53 27.74
CA ALA A 4 13.17 -6.34 27.62
C ALA A 4 11.96 -5.58 28.18
N PHE A 5 10.93 -5.33 27.36
CA PHE A 5 9.70 -4.66 27.79
C PHE A 5 8.63 -5.68 28.21
N LYS A 6 8.14 -5.59 29.46
CA LYS A 6 6.93 -6.29 29.93
C LYS A 6 5.71 -5.37 29.72
N ILE A 7 4.72 -5.84 28.96
CA ILE A 7 3.46 -5.12 28.73
C ILE A 7 2.44 -5.58 29.78
N ASN A 8 2.01 -4.68 30.67
CA ASN A 8 0.88 -4.88 31.58
C ASN A 8 -0.20 -3.83 31.30
N GLY A 9 -1.40 -4.26 30.90
CA GLY A 9 -2.56 -3.39 30.74
C GLY A 9 -3.86 -4.18 30.87
N LYS A 10 -4.81 -3.68 31.65
CA LYS A 10 -6.17 -4.23 31.81
C LYS A 10 -7.09 -3.59 30.75
N THR A 11 -7.70 -4.39 29.86
CA THR A 11 -8.67 -3.90 28.86
C THR A 11 -9.67 -4.99 28.43
N ASN A 12 -10.74 -4.54 27.75
CA ASN A 12 -12.01 -5.21 27.41
C ASN A 12 -11.85 -6.60 26.72
N PRO A 13 -12.45 -7.70 27.23
CA PRO A 13 -12.08 -9.08 26.85
C PRO A 13 -12.46 -9.56 25.44
N GLU A 14 -13.52 -9.02 24.84
CA GLU A 14 -14.13 -9.65 23.65
C GLU A 14 -13.41 -9.27 22.33
N ILE A 15 -12.97 -8.02 22.20
CA ILE A 15 -12.14 -7.55 21.07
C ILE A 15 -10.73 -8.18 21.14
N PHE A 16 -10.32 -8.66 22.32
CA PHE A 16 -8.95 -9.11 22.57
C PHE A 16 -8.70 -10.60 22.31
N THR A 17 -9.72 -11.39 21.93
CA THR A 17 -9.54 -12.84 21.72
C THR A 17 -8.90 -13.14 20.35
N GLU A 18 -9.27 -12.40 19.31
CA GLU A 18 -8.58 -12.39 18.01
C GLU A 18 -7.24 -11.65 18.11
N PHE A 19 -7.22 -10.50 18.80
CA PHE A 19 -5.99 -9.76 19.09
C PHE A 19 -4.97 -10.63 19.83
N LYS A 20 -5.35 -11.48 20.79
CA LYS A 20 -4.43 -12.44 21.45
C LYS A 20 -3.90 -13.51 20.51
N LYS A 21 -4.58 -13.89 19.43
CA LYS A 21 -4.06 -14.88 18.47
C LYS A 21 -2.99 -14.27 17.57
N GLU A 22 -3.15 -13.02 17.13
CA GLU A 22 -2.15 -12.30 16.34
C GLU A 22 -1.02 -11.72 17.21
N ASN A 23 -1.33 -11.26 18.42
CA ASN A 23 -0.34 -10.91 19.43
C ASN A 23 0.40 -12.16 19.92
N ARG A 24 -0.14 -13.39 19.81
CA ARG A 24 0.62 -14.64 19.96
C ARG A 24 1.58 -14.86 18.79
N ALA A 25 1.25 -14.46 17.56
CA ALA A 25 2.19 -14.52 16.44
C ALA A 25 3.35 -13.53 16.63
N LEU A 26 3.05 -12.30 17.05
CA LEU A 26 4.06 -11.31 17.44
C LEU A 26 4.81 -11.68 18.72
N GLN A 27 4.15 -12.29 19.71
CA GLN A 27 4.82 -12.79 20.92
C GLN A 27 5.66 -14.03 20.62
N ARG A 28 5.29 -14.87 19.64
CA ARG A 28 6.17 -15.90 19.09
C ARG A 28 7.37 -15.25 18.40
N LEU A 29 7.14 -14.29 17.51
CA LEU A 29 8.20 -13.48 16.87
C LEU A 29 9.11 -12.76 17.91
N ARG A 30 8.57 -12.26 19.03
CA ARG A 30 9.35 -11.61 20.09
C ARG A 30 10.05 -12.59 21.04
N ARG A 31 9.50 -13.79 21.27
CA ARG A 31 10.07 -14.77 22.20
C ARG A 31 11.18 -15.62 21.58
N SER A 32 11.27 -15.70 20.25
CA SER A 32 12.29 -16.51 19.57
C SER A 32 13.27 -15.71 18.70
N HIS A 33 13.23 -14.38 18.68
CA HIS A 33 14.10 -13.58 17.82
C HIS A 33 14.70 -12.38 18.57
N ILE A 34 16.00 -12.19 18.44
CA ILE A 34 16.70 -10.97 18.88
C ILE A 34 16.50 -9.93 17.77
N TRP A 35 15.79 -8.85 18.07
CA TRP A 35 15.54 -7.76 17.14
C TRP A 35 16.48 -6.60 17.41
N TYR A 36 17.00 -5.98 16.36
CA TYR A 36 17.81 -4.76 16.46
C TYR A 36 17.28 -3.69 15.51
N LYS A 37 17.53 -2.43 15.86
CA LYS A 37 17.20 -1.27 15.03
C LYS A 37 18.25 -1.20 13.93
N GLU A 38 17.84 -1.42 12.69
CA GLU A 38 18.72 -1.42 11.52
C GLU A 38 18.89 0.00 10.99
N THR A 39 17.77 0.69 10.75
CA THR A 39 17.76 2.01 10.12
C THR A 39 16.79 2.96 10.81
N ILE A 40 17.19 4.22 10.95
CA ILE A 40 16.27 5.34 11.26
C ILE A 40 15.97 6.03 9.94
N ILE A 41 14.71 6.07 9.56
CA ILE A 41 14.26 6.90 8.44
C ILE A 41 14.14 8.33 8.99
N PRO A 42 14.65 9.35 8.27
CA PRO A 42 14.57 10.75 8.71
C PRO A 42 13.16 11.14 9.17
N GLU A 43 13.08 11.93 10.23
CA GLU A 43 11.83 12.25 10.91
C GLU A 43 10.89 13.01 9.99
N SER A 44 9.66 12.51 9.81
CA SER A 44 8.61 13.22 9.09
C SER A 44 7.75 14.02 10.06
N SER A 45 6.83 14.83 9.54
CA SER A 45 5.88 15.61 10.36
C SER A 45 4.99 14.77 11.29
N GLU A 46 4.95 13.44 11.12
CA GLU A 46 4.14 12.51 11.92
C GLU A 46 4.93 11.70 12.95
N GLY A 47 6.26 11.81 12.94
CA GLY A 47 7.16 11.19 13.90
C GLY A 47 8.28 10.36 13.26
N GLN A 48 9.02 9.66 14.12
CA GLN A 48 10.16 8.84 13.70
C GLN A 48 9.70 7.46 13.20
N VAL A 49 10.20 7.05 12.05
CA VAL A 49 10.04 5.69 11.51
C VAL A 49 11.37 4.95 11.62
N SER A 50 11.33 3.69 12.02
CA SER A 50 12.53 2.85 12.04
C SER A 50 12.27 1.44 11.56
N ILE A 51 13.29 0.84 10.97
CA ILE A 51 13.27 -0.55 10.54
C ILE A 51 13.95 -1.40 11.61
N MET A 52 13.29 -2.46 12.02
CA MET A 52 13.88 -3.50 12.86
C MET A 52 14.09 -4.77 12.05
N ALA A 53 15.25 -5.39 12.21
CA ALA A 53 15.57 -6.68 11.61
C ALA A 53 15.70 -7.75 12.70
N SER A 54 15.24 -8.96 12.37
CA SER A 54 15.45 -10.15 13.18
C SER A 54 16.83 -10.74 12.90
N ASN A 55 17.63 -10.97 13.95
CA ASN A 55 18.94 -11.63 13.86
C ASN A 55 18.88 -13.11 13.48
N THR A 56 17.69 -13.72 13.45
CA THR A 56 17.54 -15.19 13.30
C THR A 56 16.75 -15.59 12.07
N THR A 57 15.92 -14.68 11.55
CA THR A 57 15.08 -14.95 10.38
C THR A 57 15.24 -13.94 9.26
N HIS A 58 16.04 -12.89 9.48
CA HIS A 58 16.19 -11.77 8.55
C HIS A 58 14.87 -11.05 8.18
N HIS A 59 13.76 -11.40 8.83
CA HIS A 59 12.50 -10.68 8.70
C HIS A 59 12.68 -9.24 9.21
N LYS A 60 12.13 -8.29 8.46
CA LYS A 60 12.12 -6.87 8.80
C LYS A 60 10.72 -6.43 9.18
N LEU A 61 10.65 -5.49 10.12
CA LEU A 61 9.44 -4.83 10.58
C LEU A 61 9.66 -3.33 10.58
N VAL A 62 8.60 -2.56 10.41
CA VAL A 62 8.64 -1.11 10.56
C VAL A 62 8.01 -0.73 11.90
N ILE A 63 8.65 0.20 12.60
CA ILE A 63 8.11 0.85 13.79
C ILE A 63 7.87 2.32 13.47
N LYS A 64 6.60 2.71 13.40
CA LYS A 64 6.17 4.12 13.32
C LYS A 64 5.94 4.62 14.74
N HIS A 65 6.62 5.69 15.13
CA HIS A 65 6.33 6.43 16.35
C HIS A 65 5.28 7.47 16.02
N VAL A 66 4.12 7.39 16.65
CA VAL A 66 3.03 8.35 16.42
C VAL A 66 2.57 8.94 17.74
N HIS A 67 2.23 10.22 17.71
CA HIS A 67 1.49 10.82 18.81
C HIS A 67 0.00 10.59 18.57
N ALA A 68 -0.69 10.02 19.55
CA ALA A 68 -2.14 10.19 19.60
C ALA A 68 -2.36 11.69 19.81
N ARG A 69 -2.74 12.42 18.75
CA ARG A 69 -3.08 13.83 18.88
C ARG A 69 -4.24 13.91 19.87
N GLN A 70 -3.94 14.29 21.12
CA GLN A 70 -4.97 14.69 22.06
C GLN A 70 -5.59 15.95 21.44
N ILE A 71 -6.79 15.78 20.92
CA ILE A 71 -7.57 16.88 20.37
C ILE A 71 -7.65 17.92 21.49
N SER A 72 -7.01 19.07 21.29
CA SER A 72 -6.99 20.13 22.30
C SER A 72 -8.42 20.45 22.75
N SER A 73 -8.60 20.64 24.05
CA SER A 73 -9.89 20.78 24.74
C SER A 73 -10.82 21.88 24.19
N ARG A 74 -10.33 22.78 23.33
CA ARG A 74 -11.10 23.84 22.67
C ARG A 74 -11.92 23.38 21.46
N ILE A 75 -11.69 22.17 20.94
CA ILE A 75 -12.32 21.66 19.71
C ILE A 75 -13.13 20.37 19.99
N TYR A 76 -13.54 20.16 21.25
CA TYR A 76 -14.30 18.98 21.66
C TYR A 76 -15.80 19.18 21.37
N HIS A 77 -16.44 18.28 20.60
CA HIS A 77 -17.89 18.21 20.55
C HIS A 77 -18.38 17.11 21.50
N PRO A 78 -19.33 17.38 22.42
CA PRO A 78 -19.86 16.40 23.38
C PRO A 78 -20.50 15.13 22.76
N ARG A 79 -20.59 15.04 21.43
CA ARG A 79 -21.17 13.92 20.68
C ARG A 79 -20.11 12.99 20.08
N ASP A 80 -18.82 13.26 20.28
CA ASP A 80 -17.72 12.35 19.94
C ASP A 80 -17.73 11.21 20.99
N ARG A 81 -18.69 10.29 20.81
CA ARG A 81 -19.08 9.25 21.78
C ARG A 81 -18.04 8.14 22.01
N ASP A 82 -16.91 8.16 21.32
CA ASP A 82 -15.77 7.27 21.57
C ASP A 82 -14.81 7.93 22.56
N ARG A 83 -15.24 8.08 23.82
CA ARG A 83 -14.41 8.62 24.92
C ARG A 83 -13.23 7.70 25.29
N ASP A 84 -13.18 6.47 24.75
CA ASP A 84 -12.35 5.39 25.29
C ASP A 84 -11.28 4.84 24.33
N PHE A 85 -11.17 5.38 23.10
CA PHE A 85 -10.16 4.86 22.17
C PHE A 85 -8.79 5.47 22.47
N LYS A 86 -8.04 4.77 23.33
CA LYS A 86 -6.69 5.14 23.78
C LYS A 86 -5.67 5.24 22.64
N TYR A 87 -5.86 4.49 21.55
CA TYR A 87 -4.84 4.33 20.51
C TYR A 87 -4.97 5.35 19.36
N PRO A 88 -3.91 5.54 18.56
CA PRO A 88 -3.94 6.36 17.35
C PRO A 88 -5.00 5.89 16.35
N ASN A 89 -5.50 6.81 15.51
CA ASN A 89 -6.57 6.53 14.56
C ASN A 89 -6.22 5.39 13.58
N GLU A 90 -4.99 5.38 13.08
CA GLU A 90 -4.48 4.30 12.21
C GLU A 90 -4.63 2.93 12.87
N ALA A 91 -4.25 2.81 14.15
CA ALA A 91 -4.42 1.58 14.93
C ALA A 91 -5.90 1.23 15.14
N LYS A 92 -6.77 2.23 15.31
CA LYS A 92 -8.23 2.03 15.36
C LYS A 92 -8.72 1.32 14.11
N ILE A 93 -8.39 1.85 12.95
CA ILE A 93 -8.90 1.34 11.68
C ILE A 93 -8.34 -0.05 11.39
N LEU A 94 -7.00 -0.18 11.40
CA LEU A 94 -6.32 -1.40 11.00
C LEU A 94 -6.56 -2.58 11.95
N LEU A 95 -6.61 -2.37 13.27
CA LEU A 95 -6.76 -3.47 14.23
C LEU A 95 -8.21 -3.80 14.59
N SER A 96 -9.14 -2.84 14.45
CA SER A 96 -10.51 -3.02 14.95
C SER A 96 -11.60 -2.98 13.89
N LYS A 97 -11.29 -2.51 12.68
CA LYS A 97 -12.29 -2.35 11.60
C LYS A 97 -11.99 -3.18 10.36
N LEU A 98 -10.71 -3.50 10.13
CA LEU A 98 -10.28 -4.26 8.97
C LEU A 98 -9.75 -5.63 9.39
N LYS A 99 -9.98 -6.61 8.52
CA LYS A 99 -9.31 -7.91 8.50
C LYS A 99 -8.07 -7.82 7.60
N PRO A 100 -7.13 -8.77 7.71
CA PRO A 100 -6.00 -8.84 6.79
C PRO A 100 -6.45 -8.89 5.33
N HIS A 101 -5.77 -8.11 4.49
CA HIS A 101 -5.98 -8.02 3.05
C HIS A 101 -4.63 -7.84 2.36
N GLU A 102 -4.45 -8.41 1.17
CA GLU A 102 -3.15 -8.41 0.49
C GLU A 102 -2.67 -7.00 0.15
N ASN A 103 -3.57 -6.12 -0.28
CA ASN A 103 -3.25 -4.75 -0.68
C ASN A 103 -3.47 -3.70 0.42
N ILE A 104 -3.52 -4.12 1.69
CA ILE A 104 -3.65 -3.20 2.85
C ILE A 104 -2.50 -3.46 3.82
N MET A 105 -1.86 -2.39 4.27
CA MET A 105 -0.74 -2.43 5.21
C MET A 105 -1.13 -3.20 6.47
N ARG A 106 -0.39 -4.28 6.75
CA ARG A 106 -0.61 -5.06 7.95
C ARG A 106 0.01 -4.36 9.16
N LEU A 107 -0.87 -3.95 10.09
CA LEU A 107 -0.47 -3.55 11.44
C LEU A 107 -0.49 -4.78 12.36
N PHE A 108 0.67 -5.17 12.87
CA PHE A 108 0.79 -6.32 13.75
C PHE A 108 0.42 -5.97 15.20
N SER A 109 0.82 -4.78 15.67
CA SER A 109 0.54 -4.35 17.04
C SER A 109 0.65 -2.84 17.21
N CYS A 110 -0.02 -2.34 18.25
CA CYS A 110 0.13 -0.99 18.74
C CYS A 110 0.35 -1.03 20.26
N ALA A 111 1.30 -0.25 20.77
CA ALA A 111 1.55 -0.11 22.20
C ALA A 111 1.92 1.32 22.54
N GLU A 112 1.52 1.77 23.73
CA GLU A 112 1.96 3.06 24.26
C GLU A 112 3.46 3.01 24.54
N ASP A 113 4.12 4.13 24.31
CA ASP A 113 5.50 4.32 24.66
C ASP A 113 5.62 4.58 26.18
N PRO A 114 6.28 3.68 26.93
CA PRO A 114 6.41 3.87 28.38
C PRO A 114 7.27 5.09 28.76
N THR A 115 8.01 5.65 27.81
CA THR A 115 8.91 6.80 28.01
C THR A 115 8.28 8.13 27.63
N ALA A 116 7.12 8.12 26.95
CA ALA A 116 6.46 9.34 26.48
C ALA A 116 4.94 9.15 26.45
N GLU A 117 4.24 9.78 27.40
CA GLU A 117 2.78 9.75 27.47
C GLU A 117 2.14 10.25 26.16
N GLY A 118 1.12 9.53 25.69
CA GLY A 118 0.42 9.85 24.45
C GLY A 118 1.20 9.52 23.16
N ARG A 119 2.44 9.03 23.27
CA ARG A 119 3.18 8.46 22.13
C ARG A 119 2.93 6.96 22.05
N TYR A 120 2.85 6.44 20.83
CA TYR A 120 2.59 5.04 20.54
C TYR A 120 3.58 4.52 19.50
N PHE A 121 3.90 3.25 19.63
CA PHE A 121 4.61 2.46 18.64
C PHE A 121 3.61 1.64 17.84
N LEU A 122 3.67 1.74 16.52
CA LEU A 122 2.93 0.90 15.58
C LEU A 122 3.94 -0.02 14.89
N TRP A 123 3.75 -1.33 15.01
CA TRP A 123 4.58 -2.34 14.34
C TRP A 123 3.88 -2.83 13.09
N THR A 124 4.37 -2.46 11.92
CA THR A 124 3.81 -2.86 10.62
C THR A 124 4.76 -3.78 9.86
N GLU A 125 4.25 -4.36 8.78
CA GLU A 125 5.10 -5.02 7.79
C GLU A 125 6.06 -4.05 7.13
N HIS A 126 7.16 -4.59 6.61
CA HIS A 126 8.17 -3.86 5.87
C HIS A 126 8.00 -4.12 4.37
N CYS A 127 7.62 -3.07 3.64
CA CYS A 127 7.55 -3.05 2.18
C CYS A 127 8.92 -2.67 1.63
N SER A 128 9.72 -3.68 1.28
CA SER A 128 11.14 -3.50 0.90
C SER A 128 11.35 -2.76 -0.43
N GLY A 129 10.32 -2.58 -1.25
CA GLY A 129 10.36 -1.79 -2.47
C GLY A 129 10.17 -0.29 -2.25
N GLY A 130 10.04 0.18 -1.00
CA GLY A 130 9.77 1.58 -0.69
C GLY A 130 8.31 1.97 -0.94
N ASP A 131 8.07 3.22 -1.31
CA ASP A 131 6.77 3.73 -1.73
C ASP A 131 6.72 4.08 -3.22
N LEU A 132 5.51 4.26 -3.73
CA LEU A 132 5.26 4.52 -5.15
C LEU A 132 5.79 5.89 -5.59
N PHE A 133 5.84 6.87 -4.69
CA PHE A 133 6.40 8.19 -5.01
C PHE A 133 7.88 8.10 -5.30
N ASP A 134 8.64 7.46 -4.40
CA ASP A 134 10.08 7.26 -4.54
C ASP A 134 10.43 6.47 -5.81
N GLN A 135 9.65 5.44 -6.13
CA GLN A 135 9.84 4.64 -7.35
C GLN A 135 9.47 5.43 -8.62
N TRP A 136 8.40 6.22 -8.57
CA TRP A 136 8.02 7.09 -9.68
C TRP A 136 9.11 8.14 -9.95
N ASP A 137 9.58 8.83 -8.91
CA ASP A 137 10.67 9.79 -8.99
C ASP A 137 11.95 9.18 -9.57
N TRP A 138 12.30 7.95 -9.14
CA TRP A 138 13.44 7.21 -9.70
C TRP A 138 13.35 7.02 -11.22
N TRP A 139 12.20 6.62 -11.74
CA TRP A 139 12.05 6.43 -13.19
C TRP A 139 12.27 7.72 -13.96
N TYR A 140 11.71 8.84 -13.49
CA TYR A 140 11.84 10.12 -14.18
C TYR A 140 13.19 10.81 -13.98
N SER A 141 13.87 10.55 -12.87
CA SER A 141 15.15 11.19 -12.55
C SER A 141 16.26 10.79 -13.53
N SER A 142 17.17 11.73 -13.83
CA SER A 142 18.38 11.47 -14.61
C SER A 142 19.34 10.50 -13.93
N ASP A 143 19.30 10.46 -12.60
CA ASP A 143 20.15 9.61 -11.76
C ASP A 143 19.59 8.18 -11.66
N GLY A 144 18.33 7.98 -12.05
CA GLY A 144 17.67 6.69 -12.15
C GLY A 144 17.68 6.11 -13.55
N THR A 145 16.51 5.87 -14.13
CA THR A 145 16.42 5.29 -15.49
C THR A 145 16.31 6.35 -16.58
N GLY A 146 15.83 7.56 -16.25
CA GLY A 146 15.42 8.56 -17.24
C GLY A 146 14.30 8.04 -18.17
N GLN A 147 13.53 7.05 -17.72
CA GLN A 147 12.47 6.40 -18.48
C GLN A 147 11.11 6.72 -17.89
N ARG A 148 10.07 6.50 -18.70
CA ARG A 148 8.69 6.61 -18.25
C ARG A 148 8.33 5.42 -17.37
N VAL A 149 7.28 5.58 -16.57
CA VAL A 149 6.67 4.46 -15.86
C VAL A 149 6.25 3.38 -16.87
N PRO A 150 6.68 2.12 -16.71
CA PRO A 150 6.24 1.04 -17.58
C PRO A 150 4.72 0.87 -17.53
N PHE A 151 4.07 0.77 -18.68
CA PHE A 151 2.60 0.70 -18.73
C PHE A 151 2.04 -0.53 -18.01
N SER A 152 2.73 -1.68 -18.08
CA SER A 152 2.37 -2.89 -17.31
C SER A 152 2.33 -2.62 -15.80
N PHE A 153 3.21 -1.76 -15.29
CA PHE A 153 3.21 -1.34 -13.88
C PHE A 153 2.05 -0.41 -13.56
N VAL A 154 1.64 0.48 -14.48
CA VAL A 154 0.43 1.30 -14.28
C VAL A 154 -0.82 0.41 -14.16
N LEU A 155 -0.95 -0.60 -15.02
CA LEU A 155 -2.04 -1.58 -14.93
C LEU A 155 -1.97 -2.36 -13.61
N HIS A 156 -0.78 -2.75 -13.18
CA HIS A 156 -0.54 -3.42 -11.91
C HIS A 156 -0.98 -2.59 -10.70
N VAL A 157 -0.52 -1.34 -10.61
CA VAL A 157 -0.93 -0.38 -9.58
C VAL A 157 -2.44 -0.18 -9.59
N THR A 158 -3.02 0.01 -10.77
CA THR A 158 -4.47 0.19 -10.94
C THR A 158 -5.24 -0.99 -10.34
N THR A 159 -4.90 -2.22 -10.74
CA THR A 159 -5.61 -3.42 -10.26
C THR A 159 -5.54 -3.61 -8.75
N GLN A 160 -4.34 -3.42 -8.16
CA GLN A 160 -4.14 -3.66 -6.73
C GLN A 160 -4.67 -2.51 -5.85
N LEU A 161 -4.60 -1.27 -6.32
CA LEU A 161 -5.23 -0.14 -5.63
C LEU A 161 -6.75 -0.31 -5.59
N PHE A 162 -7.38 -0.73 -6.70
CA PHE A 162 -8.82 -0.96 -6.70
C PHE A 162 -9.25 -2.22 -5.94
N ASP A 163 -8.39 -3.24 -5.80
CA ASP A 163 -8.62 -4.33 -4.84
C ASP A 163 -8.63 -3.81 -3.40
N ALA A 164 -7.69 -2.93 -3.04
CA ALA A 164 -7.68 -2.27 -1.74
C ALA A 164 -8.94 -1.43 -1.50
N LEU A 165 -9.34 -0.60 -2.47
CA LEU A 165 -10.54 0.24 -2.38
C LEU A 165 -11.82 -0.58 -2.31
N ALA A 166 -11.94 -1.64 -3.12
CA ALA A 166 -13.07 -2.56 -3.07
C ALA A 166 -13.23 -3.15 -1.66
N TYR A 167 -12.11 -3.48 -1.03
CA TYR A 167 -12.12 -3.97 0.33
C TYR A 167 -12.55 -2.90 1.33
N ILE A 168 -11.87 -1.76 1.40
CA ILE A 168 -12.17 -0.76 2.44
C ILE A 168 -13.54 -0.08 2.24
N HIS A 169 -14.02 0.05 1.00
CA HIS A 169 -15.33 0.67 0.71
C HIS A 169 -16.48 -0.32 0.88
N HIS A 170 -16.31 -1.58 0.47
CA HIS A 170 -17.43 -2.50 0.30
C HIS A 170 -17.27 -3.85 1.02
N GLY A 171 -16.11 -4.11 1.63
CA GLY A 171 -15.77 -5.38 2.26
C GLY A 171 -15.49 -6.48 1.25
N LEU A 172 -15.27 -6.13 -0.02
CA LEU A 172 -15.04 -7.06 -1.12
C LEU A 172 -13.58 -7.50 -1.14
N ARG A 173 -13.33 -8.81 -1.08
CA ARG A 173 -11.99 -9.41 -1.08
C ARG A 173 -11.88 -10.39 -2.22
N ARG A 174 -10.89 -10.17 -3.09
CA ARG A 174 -10.63 -11.04 -4.24
C ARG A 174 -10.04 -12.38 -3.78
N LEU A 175 -10.48 -13.45 -4.41
CA LEU A 175 -9.96 -14.80 -4.27
C LEU A 175 -9.01 -15.12 -5.44
N GLU A 176 -8.21 -16.18 -5.31
CA GLU A 176 -7.31 -16.65 -6.37
C GLU A 176 -8.05 -16.97 -7.68
N THR A 177 -9.31 -17.40 -7.59
CA THR A 177 -10.19 -17.68 -8.74
C THR A 177 -10.75 -16.42 -9.42
N ASN A 178 -10.24 -15.23 -9.10
CA ASN A 178 -10.76 -13.92 -9.54
C ASN A 178 -12.23 -13.63 -9.18
N SER A 179 -12.84 -14.46 -8.33
CA SER A 179 -14.12 -14.17 -7.69
C SER A 179 -13.91 -13.36 -6.42
N TYR A 180 -14.99 -12.81 -5.84
CA TYR A 180 -14.92 -12.00 -4.64
C TYR A 180 -15.80 -12.56 -3.53
N THR A 181 -15.32 -12.40 -2.31
CA THR A 181 -16.13 -12.58 -1.09
C THR A 181 -16.47 -11.22 -0.52
N GLN A 182 -17.58 -11.12 0.21
CA GLN A 182 -17.96 -9.89 0.91
C GLN A 182 -18.02 -10.12 2.41
N ASP A 183 -17.34 -9.26 3.17
CA ASP A 183 -17.39 -9.29 4.62
C ASP A 183 -18.74 -8.74 5.13
N ALA A 184 -19.62 -9.64 5.60
CA ALA A 184 -20.98 -9.31 6.01
C ALA A 184 -21.10 -8.24 7.13
N LYS A 185 -20.06 -8.06 7.94
CA LYS A 185 -20.00 -7.06 9.03
C LYS A 185 -19.14 -5.84 8.69
N HIS A 186 -18.70 -5.73 7.43
CA HIS A 186 -17.85 -4.62 7.01
C HIS A 186 -18.58 -3.29 7.13
N ARG A 187 -17.92 -2.29 7.71
CA ARG A 187 -18.38 -0.91 7.65
C ARG A 187 -17.54 -0.18 6.62
N GLN A 188 -18.20 0.57 5.75
CA GLN A 188 -17.56 1.38 4.73
C GLN A 188 -16.56 2.35 5.35
N ILE A 189 -15.30 2.28 4.92
CA ILE A 189 -14.20 3.12 5.38
C ILE A 189 -13.75 4.01 4.23
N VAL A 190 -13.47 5.27 4.55
CA VAL A 190 -12.78 6.21 3.66
C VAL A 190 -11.34 6.24 4.10
N HIS A 191 -10.40 6.04 3.17
CA HIS A 191 -8.96 6.17 3.45
C HIS A 191 -8.60 7.62 3.76
N GLY A 192 -9.05 8.55 2.93
CA GLY A 192 -8.95 9.99 3.16
C GLY A 192 -7.61 10.62 2.76
N ASP A 193 -6.60 9.81 2.43
CA ASP A 193 -5.30 10.30 1.96
C ASP A 193 -4.66 9.33 0.97
N VAL A 194 -5.41 8.93 -0.08
CA VAL A 194 -4.87 8.10 -1.16
C VAL A 194 -3.87 8.93 -1.98
N LYS A 195 -2.60 8.54 -1.96
CA LYS A 195 -1.50 9.21 -2.64
C LYS A 195 -0.30 8.28 -2.82
N PRO A 196 0.65 8.57 -3.73
CA PRO A 196 1.77 7.68 -4.01
C PRO A 196 2.63 7.37 -2.78
N GLU A 197 2.85 8.33 -1.89
CA GLU A 197 3.62 8.17 -0.64
C GLU A 197 2.96 7.20 0.37
N ASN A 198 1.65 6.99 0.24
CA ASN A 198 0.88 6.05 1.07
C ASN A 198 0.65 4.71 0.36
N MET A 199 1.27 4.49 -0.80
CA MET A 199 1.19 3.25 -1.58
C MET A 199 2.56 2.57 -1.58
N PHE A 200 2.71 1.54 -0.77
CA PHE A 200 3.98 0.86 -0.55
C PHE A 200 4.18 -0.32 -1.50
N LEU A 201 5.44 -0.62 -1.82
CA LEU A 201 5.84 -1.70 -2.73
C LEU A 201 6.43 -2.87 -1.94
N ARG A 202 5.75 -4.02 -1.94
CA ARG A 202 6.15 -5.23 -1.20
C ARG A 202 6.67 -6.29 -2.15
N TRP A 203 7.97 -6.59 -2.06
CA TRP A 203 8.52 -7.77 -2.70
C TRP A 203 8.05 -9.04 -2.00
N HIS A 204 7.55 -9.99 -2.78
CA HIS A 204 7.17 -11.31 -2.28
C HIS A 204 8.11 -12.37 -2.87
N PRO A 205 8.60 -13.35 -2.09
CA PRO A 205 9.54 -14.36 -2.58
C PRO A 205 8.99 -15.25 -3.70
N THR A 206 7.66 -15.39 -3.74
CA THR A 206 6.95 -16.31 -4.65
C THR A 206 5.80 -15.69 -5.44
N ARG A 207 5.46 -14.41 -5.19
CA ARG A 207 4.28 -13.76 -5.77
C ARG A 207 4.68 -12.48 -6.50
N SER A 208 5.51 -12.64 -7.53
CA SER A 208 5.92 -11.57 -8.43
C SER A 208 5.28 -11.81 -9.80
N ILE A 209 4.50 -10.85 -10.27
CA ILE A 209 3.91 -10.86 -11.61
C ILE A 209 4.77 -9.97 -12.49
N GLY A 210 5.41 -10.53 -13.51
CA GLY A 210 6.25 -9.76 -14.45
C GLY A 210 7.41 -9.00 -13.80
N GLY A 211 7.97 -9.52 -12.70
CA GLY A 211 9.05 -8.85 -11.98
C GLY A 211 8.61 -7.64 -11.14
N MET A 212 7.32 -7.50 -10.82
CA MET A 212 6.76 -6.36 -10.10
C MET A 212 6.45 -6.67 -8.62
N PRO A 213 6.67 -5.72 -7.70
CA PRO A 213 6.28 -5.85 -6.30
C PRO A 213 4.75 -5.73 -6.13
N GLU A 214 4.19 -6.29 -5.06
CA GLU A 214 2.80 -6.03 -4.68
C GLU A 214 2.62 -4.59 -4.21
N VAL A 215 1.47 -3.98 -4.50
CA VAL A 215 1.09 -2.64 -4.06
C VAL A 215 0.22 -2.75 -2.82
N VAL A 216 0.61 -2.03 -1.77
CA VAL A 216 0.00 -2.08 -0.43
C VAL A 216 -0.38 -0.67 -0.01
N LEU A 217 -1.68 -0.40 0.14
CA LEU A 217 -2.16 0.87 0.66
C LEU A 217 -1.92 0.94 2.17
N GLY A 218 -1.23 1.98 2.64
CA GLY A 218 -0.90 2.22 4.03
C GLY A 218 -1.26 3.62 4.50
N ASP A 219 -0.87 3.94 5.73
CA ASP A 219 -1.16 5.18 6.44
C ASP A 219 -2.67 5.51 6.59
N PHE A 220 -3.30 4.77 7.50
CA PHE A 220 -4.70 4.99 7.85
C PHE A 220 -4.88 6.11 8.90
N GLY A 221 -3.91 7.01 9.04
CA GLY A 221 -3.96 8.12 10.01
C GLY A 221 -5.15 9.05 9.80
N THR A 222 -5.57 9.25 8.55
CA THR A 222 -6.71 10.10 8.16
C THR A 222 -7.99 9.32 7.87
N ALA A 223 -7.95 7.99 7.97
CA ALA A 223 -9.06 7.13 7.61
C ALA A 223 -10.21 7.20 8.60
N LYS A 224 -11.44 7.03 8.12
CA LYS A 224 -12.63 7.05 8.96
C LYS A 224 -13.67 6.05 8.48
N VAL A 225 -14.54 5.63 9.39
CA VAL A 225 -15.77 4.95 8.99
C VAL A 225 -16.76 5.99 8.47
N VAL A 226 -17.46 5.69 7.38
CA VAL A 226 -18.50 6.57 6.83
C VAL A 226 -19.57 6.83 7.89
N GLY A 227 -19.95 8.09 8.03
CA GLY A 227 -20.89 8.57 9.05
C GLY A 227 -20.24 8.96 10.38
N ASP A 228 -18.99 8.52 10.64
CA ASP A 228 -18.25 8.99 11.81
C ASP A 228 -17.78 10.45 11.60
N ASN A 229 -17.60 11.19 12.71
CA ASN A 229 -17.14 12.57 12.70
C ASN A 229 -15.80 12.71 13.45
N PRO A 230 -14.72 12.05 13.00
CA PRO A 230 -13.46 12.08 13.71
C PRO A 230 -12.71 13.40 13.44
N ASN A 231 -11.99 13.89 14.44
CA ASN A 231 -11.12 15.05 14.27
C ASN A 231 -9.74 14.60 13.79
N LEU A 232 -9.61 14.40 12.48
CA LEU A 232 -8.42 13.85 11.84
C LEU A 232 -7.66 14.90 11.03
N GLY A 233 -6.47 14.51 10.57
CA GLY A 233 -5.78 15.22 9.51
C GLY A 233 -6.63 15.28 8.24
N TRP A 234 -6.50 16.39 7.53
CA TRP A 234 -7.17 16.75 6.28
C TRP A 234 -6.59 16.12 5.00
N GLY A 235 -5.46 15.42 5.08
CA GLY A 235 -4.79 14.79 3.93
C GLY A 235 -4.09 15.78 3.00
N THR A 236 -3.65 15.31 1.84
CA THR A 236 -2.88 16.08 0.86
C THR A 236 -3.79 16.90 -0.08
N HIS A 237 -3.70 18.23 -0.01
CA HIS A 237 -4.54 19.17 -0.77
C HIS A 237 -4.56 18.97 -2.30
N THR A 238 -3.44 18.59 -2.90
CA THR A 238 -3.29 18.48 -4.37
C THR A 238 -4.13 17.35 -4.96
N LEU A 239 -4.46 16.33 -4.16
CA LEU A 239 -5.22 15.15 -4.56
C LEU A 239 -6.68 15.20 -4.10
N TRP A 240 -7.12 16.33 -3.54
CA TRP A 240 -8.50 16.47 -3.10
C TRP A 240 -9.48 16.45 -4.25
N ALA A 241 -10.57 15.73 -4.02
CA ALA A 241 -11.71 15.77 -4.91
C ALA A 241 -12.37 17.16 -4.92
N PRO A 242 -13.08 17.54 -5.99
CA PRO A 242 -13.71 18.86 -6.11
C PRO A 242 -14.63 19.20 -4.93
N GLU A 243 -15.36 18.21 -4.39
CA GLU A 243 -16.24 18.39 -3.24
C GLU A 243 -15.47 18.72 -1.94
N ASP A 244 -14.29 18.13 -1.73
CA ASP A 244 -13.43 18.42 -0.58
C ASP A 244 -12.86 19.83 -0.67
N ARG A 245 -12.42 20.21 -1.87
CA ARG A 245 -11.92 21.55 -2.17
C ARG A 245 -13.01 22.60 -1.96
N ALA A 246 -14.23 22.37 -2.42
CA ALA A 246 -15.36 23.28 -2.22
C ALA A 246 -15.69 23.49 -0.72
N VAL A 247 -15.61 22.43 0.10
CA VAL A 247 -15.79 22.53 1.56
C VAL A 247 -14.65 23.33 2.19
N TRP A 248 -13.41 23.14 1.73
CA TRP A 248 -12.29 23.93 2.21
C TRP A 248 -12.39 25.40 1.84
N GLU A 249 -12.65 25.73 0.58
CA GLU A 249 -12.76 27.12 0.10
C GLU A 249 -13.89 27.87 0.81
N SER A 250 -15.01 27.19 1.11
CA SER A 250 -16.13 27.80 1.83
C SER A 250 -15.92 27.94 3.34
N THR A 251 -15.03 27.15 3.96
CA THR A 251 -14.96 27.08 5.43
C THR A 251 -13.59 27.33 6.03
N HIS A 252 -12.52 27.07 5.29
CA HIS A 252 -11.13 27.06 5.75
C HIS A 252 -10.91 26.19 6.99
N LEU A 253 -11.72 25.13 7.13
CA LEU A 253 -11.71 24.22 8.28
C LEU A 253 -11.49 22.78 7.83
N GLY A 254 -10.26 22.26 7.99
CA GLY A 254 -9.89 20.89 7.57
C GLY A 254 -10.79 19.82 8.21
N ARG A 255 -11.19 19.99 9.47
CA ARG A 255 -12.16 19.10 10.14
C ARG A 255 -13.49 18.98 9.41
N LYS A 256 -13.94 20.04 8.73
CA LYS A 256 -15.19 20.00 7.95
C LYS A 256 -14.96 19.21 6.66
N VAL A 257 -13.80 19.32 6.03
CA VAL A 257 -13.42 18.48 4.89
C VAL A 257 -13.47 17.01 5.30
N CYS A 258 -12.74 16.62 6.36
CA CYS A 258 -12.75 15.25 6.88
C CYS A 258 -14.17 14.74 7.18
N LYS A 259 -15.04 15.59 7.74
CA LYS A 259 -16.42 15.24 8.05
C LYS A 259 -17.24 14.92 6.79
N HIS A 260 -17.13 15.73 5.74
CA HIS A 260 -17.93 15.57 4.52
C HIS A 260 -17.36 14.53 3.54
N ARG A 261 -16.06 14.24 3.65
CA ARG A 261 -15.38 13.25 2.81
C ARG A 261 -16.08 11.89 2.84
N ASN A 262 -16.21 11.27 1.69
CA ASN A 262 -16.85 9.96 1.52
C ASN A 262 -16.04 9.10 0.53
N THR A 263 -16.42 7.84 0.31
CA THR A 263 -15.63 6.91 -0.52
C THR A 263 -15.40 7.37 -1.96
N PRO A 264 -16.30 8.13 -2.63
CA PRO A 264 -16.00 8.68 -3.94
C PRO A 264 -14.73 9.56 -3.93
N SER A 265 -14.41 10.23 -2.82
CA SER A 265 -13.22 11.08 -2.74
C SER A 265 -11.92 10.27 -2.83
N ASP A 266 -11.89 9.05 -2.28
CA ASP A 266 -10.76 8.11 -2.47
C ASP A 266 -10.66 7.65 -3.94
N VAL A 267 -11.79 7.39 -4.61
CA VAL A 267 -11.81 6.99 -6.02
C VAL A 267 -11.27 8.11 -6.91
N TYR A 268 -11.60 9.37 -6.61
CA TYR A 268 -11.05 10.51 -7.32
C TYR A 268 -9.53 10.58 -7.15
N ALA A 269 -9.04 10.48 -5.90
CA ALA A 269 -7.61 10.49 -5.61
C ALA A 269 -6.87 9.32 -6.28
N ALA A 270 -7.48 8.13 -6.35
CA ALA A 270 -6.93 7.02 -7.12
C ALA A 270 -6.82 7.33 -8.62
N GLY A 271 -7.84 7.96 -9.20
CA GLY A 271 -7.80 8.45 -10.59
C GLY A 271 -6.68 9.46 -10.83
N MET A 272 -6.45 10.38 -9.88
CA MET A 272 -5.35 11.34 -9.93
C MET A 272 -3.98 10.63 -9.95
N VAL A 273 -3.78 9.66 -9.05
CA VAL A 273 -2.53 8.88 -8.97
C VAL A 273 -2.28 8.15 -10.29
N ILE A 274 -3.28 7.44 -10.82
CA ILE A 274 -3.15 6.69 -12.08
C ILE A 274 -2.87 7.62 -13.26
N HIS A 275 -3.54 8.77 -13.30
CA HIS A 275 -3.27 9.78 -14.32
C HIS A 275 -1.83 10.29 -14.24
N ASP A 276 -1.34 10.63 -13.05
CA ASP A 276 0.01 11.16 -12.87
C ASP A 276 1.08 10.15 -13.32
N LEU A 277 0.87 8.84 -13.05
CA LEU A 277 1.73 7.77 -13.56
C LEU A 277 1.77 7.66 -15.10
N LEU A 278 0.74 8.16 -15.80
CA LEU A 278 0.64 8.14 -17.26
C LEU A 278 1.18 9.41 -17.92
N THR A 279 1.52 10.44 -17.14
CA THR A 279 1.96 11.74 -17.68
C THR A 279 3.45 11.97 -17.51
N ASP A 280 4.06 12.68 -18.47
CA ASP A 280 5.53 12.76 -18.56
C ASP A 280 6.14 13.95 -17.81
N THR A 281 5.33 14.92 -17.41
CA THR A 281 5.81 16.21 -16.90
C THR A 281 4.86 16.76 -15.84
N GLU A 282 5.40 17.52 -14.89
CA GLU A 282 4.58 18.20 -13.87
C GLU A 282 3.52 19.13 -14.48
N ASP A 283 3.83 19.73 -15.64
CA ASP A 283 2.90 20.61 -16.39
C ASP A 283 1.68 19.88 -16.95
N GLN A 284 1.77 18.55 -17.09
CA GLN A 284 0.69 17.69 -17.55
C GLN A 284 -0.14 17.11 -16.40
N ARG A 285 0.25 17.31 -15.13
CA ARG A 285 -0.51 16.80 -13.99
C ARG A 285 -1.94 17.33 -14.00
N TRP A 286 -2.89 16.44 -13.70
CA TRP A 286 -4.30 16.81 -13.70
C TRP A 286 -4.55 17.86 -12.63
N LYS A 287 -5.24 18.94 -13.00
CA LYS A 287 -5.63 19.95 -12.02
C LYS A 287 -6.98 19.54 -11.43
N SER A 288 -7.05 19.39 -10.11
CA SER A 288 -8.31 19.07 -9.43
C SER A 288 -9.41 20.06 -9.83
N GLY A 289 -10.58 19.52 -10.22
CA GLY A 289 -11.72 20.29 -10.73
C GLY A 289 -11.78 20.42 -12.26
N THR A 290 -10.80 19.89 -12.99
CA THR A 290 -10.83 19.83 -14.46
C THR A 290 -11.84 18.77 -14.92
N ALA A 291 -12.59 19.04 -15.99
CA ALA A 291 -13.59 18.10 -16.50
C ALA A 291 -12.94 16.92 -17.24
N PRO A 292 -13.34 15.65 -17.00
CA PRO A 292 -12.74 14.46 -17.62
C PRO A 292 -12.61 14.50 -19.14
N ARG A 293 -13.49 15.21 -19.84
CA ARG A 293 -13.43 15.40 -21.31
C ARG A 293 -12.18 16.14 -21.79
N GLN A 294 -11.44 16.78 -20.88
CA GLN A 294 -10.19 17.49 -21.16
C GLN A 294 -8.95 16.63 -20.83
N LEU A 295 -9.14 15.37 -20.40
CA LEU A 295 -8.07 14.42 -20.13
C LEU A 295 -7.28 14.19 -21.41
N ARG A 296 -5.97 14.43 -21.34
CA ARG A 296 -5.04 14.19 -22.45
C ARG A 296 -4.06 13.13 -22.00
N ILE A 297 -4.41 11.87 -22.24
CA ILE A 297 -3.46 10.77 -22.15
C ILE A 297 -2.82 10.61 -23.53
N ARG A 298 -1.51 10.40 -23.58
CA ARG A 298 -0.82 10.07 -24.83
C ARG A 298 -1.05 8.58 -25.12
N SER A 299 -1.91 8.22 -26.09
CA SER A 299 -1.71 7.05 -26.99
C SER A 299 -2.91 6.77 -27.90
N GLU A 300 -2.63 6.15 -29.04
CA GLU A 300 -3.52 5.51 -30.01
C GLU A 300 -3.66 3.98 -29.75
N ASP A 301 -3.21 3.49 -28.58
CA ASP A 301 -3.18 2.08 -28.21
C ASP A 301 -4.51 1.62 -27.60
N GLU A 302 -5.16 0.66 -28.26
CA GLU A 302 -6.41 0.03 -27.82
C GLU A 302 -6.31 -0.54 -26.38
N ARG A 303 -5.12 -0.93 -25.93
CA ARG A 303 -4.88 -1.42 -24.56
C ARG A 303 -5.07 -0.34 -23.48
N MET A 304 -5.12 0.94 -23.88
CA MET A 304 -5.42 2.05 -22.97
C MET A 304 -6.91 2.33 -22.84
N GLU A 305 -7.79 1.72 -23.66
CA GLU A 305 -9.23 1.98 -23.62
C GLU A 305 -9.83 1.68 -22.23
N GLY A 306 -9.48 0.54 -21.64
CA GLY A 306 -9.91 0.20 -20.28
C GLY A 306 -9.43 1.20 -19.22
N VAL A 307 -8.20 1.70 -19.35
CA VAL A 307 -7.62 2.70 -18.44
C VAL A 307 -8.27 4.07 -18.63
N TRP A 308 -8.59 4.44 -19.87
CA TRP A 308 -9.32 5.66 -20.18
C TRP A 308 -10.73 5.65 -19.54
N HIS A 309 -11.49 4.57 -19.74
CA HIS A 309 -12.81 4.42 -19.11
C HIS A 309 -12.73 4.46 -17.58
N LEU A 310 -11.70 3.87 -17.00
CA LEU A 310 -11.44 3.97 -15.57
C LEU A 310 -11.21 5.42 -15.15
N LEU A 311 -10.34 6.15 -15.83
CA LEU A 311 -10.01 7.55 -15.49
C LEU A 311 -11.20 8.48 -15.69
N GLU A 312 -11.95 8.32 -16.78
CA GLU A 312 -13.19 9.05 -17.02
C GLU A 312 -14.20 8.84 -15.89
N GLY A 313 -14.35 7.60 -15.44
CA GLY A 313 -15.22 7.27 -14.30
C GLY A 313 -14.70 7.82 -12.96
N CYS A 314 -13.40 7.76 -12.70
CA CYS A 314 -12.82 8.19 -11.43
C CYS A 314 -12.78 9.71 -11.26
N LEU A 315 -12.54 10.45 -12.34
CA LEU A 315 -12.31 11.89 -12.29
C LEU A 315 -13.60 12.72 -12.48
N GLN A 316 -14.78 12.09 -12.39
CA GLN A 316 -16.06 12.80 -12.43
C GLN A 316 -16.16 13.86 -11.33
N LEU A 317 -16.59 15.06 -11.74
CA LEU A 317 -16.76 16.22 -10.85
C LEU A 317 -17.91 16.02 -9.86
N ASP A 318 -19.03 15.46 -10.31
CA ASP A 318 -20.12 15.06 -9.42
C ASP A 318 -19.77 13.71 -8.78
N PRO A 319 -19.59 13.65 -7.44
CA PRO A 319 -19.25 12.40 -6.76
C PRO A 319 -20.31 11.30 -6.94
N ARG A 320 -21.55 11.63 -7.33
CA ARG A 320 -22.63 10.65 -7.60
C ARG A 320 -22.48 9.95 -8.95
N GLY A 321 -21.80 10.58 -9.90
CA GLY A 321 -21.49 9.99 -11.20
C GLY A 321 -20.13 9.27 -11.23
N ARG A 322 -19.38 9.33 -10.13
CA ARG A 322 -18.05 8.75 -10.04
C ARG A 322 -18.13 7.22 -9.98
N ALA A 323 -17.15 6.57 -10.60
CA ALA A 323 -16.99 5.13 -10.55
C ALA A 323 -16.87 4.61 -9.10
N THR A 324 -17.11 3.31 -8.93
CA THR A 324 -17.07 2.65 -7.62
C THR A 324 -16.31 1.34 -7.69
N ALA A 325 -15.64 0.96 -6.59
CA ALA A 325 -14.87 -0.28 -6.50
C ALA A 325 -15.78 -1.48 -6.14
N ASN A 326 -16.87 -1.68 -6.87
CA ASN A 326 -17.82 -2.78 -6.66
C ASN A 326 -18.38 -3.32 -7.99
N PHE A 327 -19.43 -4.16 -7.92
CA PHE A 327 -20.13 -4.77 -9.05
C PHE A 327 -21.43 -4.04 -9.46
N GLY A 328 -21.69 -2.85 -8.94
CA GLY A 328 -22.88 -2.06 -9.24
C GLY A 328 -22.84 -1.43 -10.64
N THR A 329 -23.83 -0.60 -10.94
CA THR A 329 -23.99 0.08 -12.24
C THR A 329 -22.76 0.89 -12.65
N TRP A 330 -22.10 1.54 -11.69
CA TRP A 330 -20.86 2.31 -11.89
C TRP A 330 -19.63 1.54 -11.38
N GLY A 331 -19.75 0.22 -11.28
CA GLY A 331 -18.78 -0.67 -10.67
C GLY A 331 -17.65 -1.04 -11.60
N LEU A 332 -16.41 -0.76 -11.20
CA LEU A 332 -15.22 -1.09 -11.99
C LEU A 332 -14.87 -2.58 -11.96
N LEU A 333 -15.44 -3.37 -11.04
CA LEU A 333 -15.11 -4.79 -10.90
C LEU A 333 -15.75 -5.69 -11.96
N ASN A 334 -16.74 -5.19 -12.71
CA ASN A 334 -17.48 -5.99 -13.69
C ASN A 334 -16.69 -6.24 -14.98
N GLU A 335 -16.33 -5.17 -15.69
CA GLU A 335 -15.75 -5.27 -17.04
C GLU A 335 -14.38 -4.59 -17.12
N VAL A 336 -14.26 -3.40 -16.53
CA VAL A 336 -13.06 -2.57 -16.63
C VAL A 336 -11.84 -3.23 -15.98
N LEU A 337 -11.90 -3.59 -14.69
CA LEU A 337 -10.75 -4.20 -14.01
C LEU A 337 -10.38 -5.59 -14.55
N PRO A 338 -11.32 -6.49 -14.89
CA PRO A 338 -10.97 -7.74 -15.55
C PRO A 338 -10.17 -7.53 -16.84
N GLY A 339 -10.58 -6.59 -17.70
CA GLY A 339 -9.84 -6.25 -18.93
C GLY A 339 -8.42 -5.73 -18.63
N ILE A 340 -8.29 -4.82 -17.65
CA ILE A 340 -6.99 -4.29 -17.21
C ILE A 340 -6.07 -5.40 -16.68
N ARG A 341 -6.61 -6.41 -15.96
CA ARG A 341 -5.84 -7.56 -15.45
C ARG A 341 -5.32 -8.43 -16.58
N VAL A 342 -6.16 -8.75 -17.57
CA VAL A 342 -5.74 -9.54 -18.74
C VAL A 342 -4.61 -8.83 -19.46
N ALA A 343 -4.78 -7.54 -19.77
CA ALA A 343 -3.74 -6.74 -20.42
C ALA A 343 -2.44 -6.68 -19.58
N ARG A 344 -2.54 -6.53 -18.26
CA ARG A 344 -1.39 -6.58 -17.35
C ARG A 344 -0.65 -7.90 -17.44
N ASP A 345 -1.39 -9.02 -17.34
CA ASP A 345 -0.81 -10.36 -17.28
C ASP A 345 -0.14 -10.73 -18.61
N GLU A 346 -0.76 -10.41 -19.74
CA GLU A 346 -0.17 -10.59 -21.07
C GLU A 346 1.12 -9.77 -21.24
N MET A 347 1.13 -8.52 -20.77
CA MET A 347 2.33 -7.68 -20.84
C MET A 347 3.42 -8.16 -19.89
N ALA A 348 3.06 -8.59 -18.69
CA ALA A 348 3.98 -9.13 -17.69
C ALA A 348 4.65 -10.43 -18.16
N GLU A 349 3.92 -11.28 -18.88
CA GLU A 349 4.45 -12.50 -19.48
C GLU A 349 5.38 -12.18 -20.66
N ARG A 350 4.97 -11.27 -21.54
CA ARG A 350 5.73 -10.96 -22.77
C ARG A 350 6.94 -10.07 -22.53
N TRP A 351 6.86 -9.14 -21.57
CA TRP A 351 7.89 -8.15 -21.26
C TRP A 351 7.99 -7.95 -19.74
N PRO A 352 8.54 -8.93 -19.00
CA PRO A 352 8.79 -8.77 -17.57
C PRO A 352 9.77 -7.62 -17.30
N LEU A 353 9.56 -6.91 -16.20
CA LEU A 353 10.44 -5.83 -15.76
C LEU A 353 11.67 -6.41 -15.04
N GLY A 354 12.86 -6.01 -15.47
CA GLY A 354 14.12 -6.49 -14.89
C GLY A 354 14.52 -5.77 -13.60
N ALA A 355 15.44 -6.36 -12.82
CA ALA A 355 15.87 -5.84 -11.53
C ALA A 355 16.36 -4.36 -11.56
N MET A 356 16.98 -3.93 -12.66
CA MET A 356 17.60 -2.60 -12.79
C MET A 356 16.60 -1.45 -12.93
N VAL A 357 15.31 -1.72 -13.14
CA VAL A 357 14.31 -0.65 -13.24
C VAL A 357 13.80 -0.19 -11.87
N TRP A 358 14.13 -0.90 -10.79
CA TRP A 358 13.61 -0.62 -9.46
C TRP A 358 14.60 0.21 -8.64
N ARG A 359 14.09 1.24 -7.94
CA ARG A 359 14.89 2.02 -6.99
C ARG A 359 15.41 1.15 -5.86
N PHE A 360 14.54 0.25 -5.39
CA PHE A 360 14.84 -0.74 -4.36
C PHE A 360 14.60 -2.14 -4.96
N PRO A 361 15.67 -2.83 -5.41
CA PRO A 361 15.56 -4.08 -6.15
C PRO A 361 14.99 -5.22 -5.31
N ASN A 362 14.50 -6.26 -5.99
CA ASN A 362 13.94 -7.45 -5.37
C ASN A 362 15.01 -8.19 -4.55
N PRO A 363 14.93 -8.21 -3.21
CA PRO A 363 15.97 -8.84 -2.38
C PRO A 363 16.01 -10.37 -2.53
N TYR A 364 15.01 -10.98 -3.18
CA TYR A 364 14.92 -12.42 -3.38
C TYR A 364 15.53 -12.89 -4.70
N GLU A 365 15.85 -11.97 -5.62
CA GLU A 365 16.49 -12.31 -6.90
C GLU A 365 18.01 -12.51 -6.76
N GLU A 366 18.67 -11.69 -5.93
CA GLU A 366 20.12 -11.80 -5.68
C GLU A 366 20.51 -13.13 -5.01
N GLY A 367 19.65 -13.65 -4.11
CA GLY A 367 19.88 -14.93 -3.42
C GLY A 367 19.81 -16.16 -4.35
N ARG A 368 18.90 -16.16 -5.34
CA ARG A 368 18.77 -17.26 -6.31
C ARG A 368 19.95 -17.32 -7.28
N ALA A 369 20.52 -16.17 -7.64
CA ALA A 369 21.71 -16.14 -8.48
C ALA A 369 22.94 -16.75 -7.76
N GLN A 370 23.09 -16.50 -6.45
CA GLN A 370 24.17 -17.10 -5.66
C GLN A 370 23.99 -18.61 -5.42
N GLU A 371 22.76 -19.09 -5.18
CA GLU A 371 22.50 -20.53 -5.06
C GLU A 371 22.76 -21.27 -6.38
N SER A 372 22.32 -20.70 -7.53
CA SER A 372 22.57 -21.29 -8.85
C SER A 372 24.06 -21.35 -9.24
N MET A 373 24.87 -20.37 -8.82
CA MET A 373 26.33 -20.40 -9.01
C MET A 373 27.02 -21.39 -8.07
N SER A 374 26.48 -21.60 -6.87
CA SER A 374 27.00 -22.60 -5.94
C SER A 374 26.71 -24.03 -6.43
N GLU A 375 25.52 -24.29 -6.98
CA GLU A 375 25.16 -25.57 -7.60
C GLU A 375 26.01 -25.87 -8.85
N LEU A 376 26.32 -24.84 -9.66
CA LEU A 376 27.24 -24.96 -10.79
C LEU A 376 28.71 -25.16 -10.36
N SER A 377 29.11 -24.68 -9.19
CA SER A 377 30.45 -24.95 -8.64
C SER A 377 30.58 -26.36 -8.06
N THR A 378 29.51 -26.92 -7.49
CA THR A 378 29.53 -28.29 -6.93
C THR A 378 29.57 -29.39 -8.00
N VAL A 379 29.25 -29.08 -9.26
CA VAL A 379 29.35 -30.04 -10.37
C VAL A 379 30.77 -30.09 -10.98
N ARG A 380 31.66 -29.13 -10.65
CA ARG A 380 33.02 -29.07 -11.22
C ARG A 380 34.11 -29.75 -10.39
N ASP A 381 33.80 -30.17 -9.16
CA ASP A 381 34.76 -30.79 -8.25
C ASP A 381 34.46 -32.28 -7.99
N ASP A 382 34.00 -33.01 -9.02
CA ASP A 382 33.90 -34.47 -8.97
C ASP A 382 35.10 -35.10 -9.72
N PRO A 383 36.13 -35.60 -9.02
CA PRO A 383 37.33 -36.16 -9.63
C PRO A 383 37.12 -37.64 -10.00
N GLU A 384 36.15 -37.92 -10.86
CA GLU A 384 35.96 -39.25 -11.46
C GLU A 384 35.57 -39.14 -12.94
N TYR A 385 36.45 -38.57 -13.76
CA TYR A 385 36.43 -38.81 -15.20
C TYR A 385 37.87 -38.96 -15.72
N ASP A 386 38.42 -40.14 -15.47
CA ASP A 386 39.64 -40.59 -16.12
C ASP A 386 39.40 -40.75 -17.63
N PHE A 387 40.31 -40.15 -18.38
CA PHE A 387 40.47 -40.29 -19.82
C PHE A 387 40.67 -41.77 -20.18
N ILE A 388 39.72 -42.36 -20.91
CA ILE A 388 40.00 -43.53 -21.75
C ILE A 388 40.30 -43.02 -23.15
N SER A 389 41.59 -42.93 -23.46
CA SER A 389 42.08 -42.89 -24.84
C SER A 389 41.99 -44.29 -25.44
N GLU A 390 41.17 -44.48 -26.47
CA GLU A 390 41.37 -45.58 -27.40
C GLU A 390 41.30 -45.06 -28.84
N ASP A 391 42.45 -45.18 -29.50
CA ASP A 391 42.61 -45.30 -30.93
C ASP A 391 41.62 -46.31 -31.51
N ARG A 392 40.99 -45.96 -32.64
CA ARG A 392 40.92 -46.86 -33.81
C ARG A 392 40.52 -46.12 -35.08
N GLN A 393 41.44 -46.19 -36.03
CA GLN A 393 41.26 -46.00 -37.46
C GLN A 393 40.04 -46.78 -37.99
N ILE A 394 39.44 -46.31 -39.09
CA ILE A 394 39.48 -46.97 -40.42
C ILE A 394 38.61 -46.14 -41.42
N SER A 395 39.27 -45.82 -42.54
CA SER A 395 38.81 -45.48 -43.91
C SER A 395 37.53 -44.69 -44.15
#